data_AF-A0A183S9R4-F1
#
_entry.id   AF-A0A183S9R4-F1
#
_cell.length_a   1.000
_cell.length_b   1.000
_cell.length_c   1.000
_cell.angle_alpha   90.00
_cell.angle_beta   90.00
_cell.angle_gamma   90.00
#
_symmetry.space_group_name_H-M   'P 1'
#
loop_
_entity.id
_entity.type
_entity.pdbx_description
1 polymer ?
#
loop_
_entity_poly.entity_id
_entity_poly.type
_entity_poly.pdbx_seq_one_letter_code
_entity_poly.pdbx_strand_id
1 'polypeptide(L)' 'MDPSRIAKFASIILKFDWFQLPDIVNISVYAKNTLPETVKVQCNGVFLTVYFVYDAGKAHYDHSFNLLGVK' A
#
# COMPACT_ATOMS: atom_id res chain seq x y z
N MET A 1 17.07 18.99 -24.24
CA MET A 1 16.64 18.18 -23.07
C MET A 1 15.50 18.93 -22.42
N ASP A 2 14.29 18.36 -22.44
CA ASP A 2 13.07 18.98 -21.90
C ASP A 2 12.91 18.64 -20.40
N PRO A 3 12.81 19.63 -19.50
CA PRO A 3 12.60 19.44 -18.06
C PRO A 3 11.22 18.90 -17.65
N SER A 4 10.28 18.68 -18.59
CA SER A 4 8.96 18.09 -18.32
C SER A 4 8.97 16.60 -17.92
N ARG A 5 10.15 15.95 -17.90
CA ARG A 5 10.32 14.54 -17.47
C ARG A 5 10.56 14.37 -15.97
N ILE A 6 10.46 15.44 -15.17
CA ILE A 6 10.54 15.35 -13.71
C ILE A 6 9.27 14.67 -13.20
N ALA A 7 9.43 13.38 -12.87
CA ALA A 7 8.53 12.58 -12.08
C ALA A 7 7.04 12.71 -12.44
N LYS A 8 6.65 12.06 -13.53
CA LYS A 8 5.35 11.39 -13.55
C LYS A 8 5.44 10.31 -12.47
N PHE A 9 5.20 10.68 -11.21
CA PHE A 9 4.84 9.71 -10.17
C PHE A 9 3.62 9.03 -10.74
N ALA A 10 3.84 7.88 -11.39
CA ALA A 10 2.77 6.98 -11.71
C ALA A 10 2.19 6.64 -10.36
N SER A 11 1.12 7.35 -10.00
CA SER A 11 0.24 6.96 -8.91
C SER A 11 -0.31 5.62 -9.37
N ILE A 12 0.44 4.55 -9.09
CA ILE A 12 -0.01 3.20 -9.33
C ILE A 12 -1.26 3.12 -8.48
N ILE A 13 -2.40 3.07 -9.15
CA ILE A 13 -3.68 2.79 -8.52
C ILE A 13 -3.60 1.34 -8.09
N LEU A 14 -3.01 1.12 -6.92
CA LEU A 14 -2.95 -0.18 -6.28
C LEU A 14 -4.38 -0.49 -5.87
N LYS A 15 -4.91 -1.56 -6.45
CA LYS A 15 -6.22 -2.06 -6.08
C LYS A 15 -6.12 -2.61 -4.67
N PHE A 16 -7.07 -2.24 -3.85
CA PHE A 16 -7.33 -2.89 -2.58
C PHE A 16 -8.82 -3.12 -2.45
N ASP A 17 -9.18 -4.06 -1.60
CA ASP A 17 -10.54 -4.29 -1.15
C ASP A 17 -10.53 -4.44 0.36
N TRP A 18 -11.64 -4.15 1.01
CA TRP A 18 -11.74 -4.26 2.46
C TRP A 18 -13.13 -4.66 2.89
N PHE A 19 -13.18 -5.38 4.01
CA PHE A 19 -14.42 -5.68 4.71
C PHE A 19 -14.14 -5.79 6.21
N GLN A 20 -15.19 -5.69 7.01
CA GLN A 20 -15.09 -5.87 8.46
C GLN A 20 -16.02 -6.98 8.94
N LEU A 21 -15.54 -7.72 9.93
CA LEU A 21 -16.32 -8.54 10.85
C LEU A 21 -16.38 -7.80 12.19
N PRO A 22 -17.24 -8.19 13.15
CA PRO A 22 -17.44 -7.44 14.40
C PRO A 22 -16.16 -7.06 15.16
N ASP A 23 -15.13 -7.90 15.12
CA ASP A 23 -13.87 -7.68 15.85
C ASP A 23 -12.64 -7.58 14.93
N ILE A 24 -12.82 -7.66 13.60
CA ILE A 24 -11.70 -7.80 12.67
C ILE A 24 -11.94 -6.98 11.40
N VAL A 25 -10.96 -6.13 11.07
CA VAL A 25 -10.88 -5.44 9.78
C VAL A 25 -9.94 -6.20 8.87
N ASN A 26 -10.42 -6.57 7.69
CA ASN A 26 -9.64 -7.24 6.66
C ASN A 26 -9.36 -6.28 5.52
N ILE A 27 -8.08 -6.03 5.23
CA ILE A 27 -7.64 -5.20 4.10
C ILE A 27 -6.80 -6.09 3.18
N SER A 28 -7.27 -6.24 1.95
CA SER A 28 -6.60 -7.02 0.90
C SER A 28 -5.93 -6.06 -0.07
N VAL A 29 -4.60 -6.04 -0.11
CA VAL A 29 -3.82 -5.22 -1.06
C VAL A 29 -3.32 -6.11 -2.20
N TYR A 30 -3.70 -5.78 -3.45
CA TYR A 30 -3.34 -6.59 -4.61
C TYR A 30 -1.99 -6.16 -5.21
N ALA A 31 -0.90 -6.69 -4.65
CA ALA A 31 0.47 -6.38 -5.05
C ALA A 31 1.03 -7.40 -6.07
N LYS A 32 0.85 -7.14 -7.38
CA LYS A 32 1.46 -7.97 -8.44
C LYS A 32 2.98 -7.77 -8.49
N ASN A 33 3.74 -8.82 -8.83
CA ASN A 33 5.20 -8.79 -8.99
C ASN A 33 5.96 -8.22 -7.77
N THR A 34 5.45 -8.52 -6.57
CA THR A 34 6.08 -8.18 -5.29
C THR A 34 6.55 -9.47 -4.63
N LEU A 35 7.72 -9.43 -4.01
CA LEU A 35 8.25 -10.54 -3.24
C LEU A 35 7.73 -10.43 -1.78
N PRO A 36 7.18 -11.49 -1.17
CA PRO A 36 6.63 -11.42 0.18
C PRO A 36 7.61 -10.86 1.23
N GLU A 37 8.88 -11.21 1.12
CA GLU A 37 9.95 -10.77 2.03
C GLU A 37 10.27 -9.27 1.94
N THR A 38 9.85 -8.59 0.87
CA THR A 38 10.01 -7.13 0.74
C THR A 38 8.82 -6.36 1.31
N VAL A 39 7.76 -7.05 1.71
CA VAL A 39 6.56 -6.45 2.30
C VAL A 39 6.77 -6.20 3.79
N LYS A 40 6.52 -4.97 4.22
CA LYS A 40 6.50 -4.56 5.61
C LYS A 40 5.12 -4.03 5.96
N VAL A 41 4.58 -4.52 7.06
CA VAL A 41 3.30 -4.08 7.60
C VAL A 41 3.54 -3.55 9.00
N GLN A 42 3.07 -2.33 9.25
CA GLN A 42 3.10 -1.70 10.56
C GLN A 42 1.69 -1.28 10.93
N CYS A 43 1.28 -1.54 12.16
CA CYS A 43 -0.07 -1.25 12.62
C CYS A 43 -0.03 -0.65 14.02
N ASN A 44 -0.92 0.30 14.28
CA ASN A 44 -1.25 0.79 15.61
C ASN A 44 -2.78 0.93 15.72
N GLY A 45 -3.27 1.46 16.86
CA GLY A 45 -4.72 1.56 17.11
C GLY A 45 -5.50 2.49 16.16
N VAL A 46 -4.83 3.20 15.25
CA VAL A 46 -5.46 4.16 14.33
C VAL A 46 -5.03 3.94 12.88
N PHE A 47 -3.83 3.42 12.63
CA PHE A 47 -3.27 3.31 11.29
C PHE A 47 -2.73 1.92 11.00
N LEU A 48 -2.99 1.43 9.79
CA LEU A 48 -2.29 0.31 9.17
C LEU A 48 -1.48 0.84 7.99
N THR A 49 -0.16 0.77 8.10
CA THR A 49 0.78 1.17 7.05
C THR A 49 1.34 -0.07 6.36
N VAL A 50 1.25 -0.10 5.03
CA VAL A 50 1.81 -1.15 4.19
C VAL A 50 2.88 -0.55 3.31
N TYR A 51 4.07 -1.13 3.37
CA TYR A 51 5.21 -0.78 2.54
C TYR A 51 5.67 -2.01 1.77
N PHE A 52 5.95 -1.87 0.48
CA PHE A 52 6.65 -2.92 -0.26
C PHE A 52 7.37 -2.38 -1.49
N VAL A 53 8.32 -3.19 -1.97
CA VAL A 53 9.11 -2.89 -3.16
C VAL A 53 8.70 -3.86 -4.27
N TYR A 54 8.47 -3.31 -5.47
CA TYR A 54 8.07 -4.05 -6.66
C TYR A 54 8.91 -3.62 -7.88
N ASP A 55 8.62 -4.21 -9.04
CA ASP A 55 9.35 -3.95 -10.29
C ASP A 55 10.88 -4.15 -10.14
N ALA A 56 11.26 -5.28 -9.52
CA ALA A 56 12.65 -5.66 -9.27
C ALA A 56 13.47 -4.60 -8.52
N GLY A 57 12.86 -3.89 -7.56
CA GLY A 57 13.56 -2.90 -6.74
C GLY A 57 13.38 -1.45 -7.19
N LYS A 58 12.78 -1.21 -8.35
CA LYS A 58 12.74 0.13 -8.97
C LYS A 58 11.62 1.01 -8.46
N ALA A 59 10.61 0.42 -7.83
CA ALA A 59 9.45 1.14 -7.36
C ALA A 59 9.06 0.69 -5.95
N HIS A 60 8.51 1.64 -5.18
CA HIS A 60 8.06 1.42 -3.83
C HIS A 60 6.59 1.83 -3.70
N TYR A 61 5.89 1.12 -2.82
CA TYR A 61 4.58 1.48 -2.34
C TYR A 61 4.70 1.82 -0.86
N ASP A 62 4.06 2.91 -0.48
CA ASP A 62 3.94 3.35 0.89
C ASP A 62 2.53 3.92 1.04
N HIS A 63 1.68 3.22 1.79
CA HIS A 63 0.30 3.65 2.00
C HIS A 63 -0.17 3.34 3.41
N SER A 64 -0.86 4.31 4.00
CA SER A 64 -1.45 4.19 5.32
C SER A 64 -2.97 4.23 5.22
N PHE A 65 -3.61 3.17 5.67
CA PHE A 65 -5.05 3.09 5.86
C PHE A 65 -5.40 3.68 7.23
N ASN A 66 -6.33 4.64 7.25
CA ASN A 66 -6.88 5.16 8.50
C ASN A 66 -7.99 4.22 8.99
N LEU A 67 -7.78 3.64 10.17
CA LEU A 67 -8.69 2.72 10.84
C LEU A 67 -9.63 3.42 11.84
N LEU A 68 -9.52 4.74 12.00
CA LEU A 68 -10.38 5.50 12.90
C LEU A 68 -11.85 5.36 12.51
N GLY A 69 -12.65 4.80 13.42
CA GLY A 69 -14.09 4.67 13.24
C GLY A 69 -14.54 3.50 12.37
N VAL A 70 -13.62 2.60 11.98
CA VAL A 70 -14.01 1.27 11.52
C VAL A 70 -14.65 0.55 12.71
N LYS A 71 -15.85 -0.02 12.52
CA LYS A 71 -16.80 -0.32 13.59
C LYS A 71 -17.11 -1.80 13.77
#